data_AF-A0A3M1CIB9-F1
#
_entry.id   AF-A0A3M1CIB9-F1
#
_cell.length_a   1.000
_cell.length_b   1.000
_cell.length_c   1.000
_cell.angle_alpha   90.00
_cell.angle_beta   90.00
_cell.angle_gamma   90.00
#
_symmetry.space_group_name_H-M   'P 1'
#
loop_
_entity.id
_entity.type
_entity.pdbx_description
1 polymer ?
#
loop_
_entity_poly.entity_id
_entity_poly.type
_entity_poly.pdbx_seq_one_letter_code
_entity_poly.pdbx_strand_id
1 'polypeptide(L)'
;MVLSYFNLVHGEKRSRFDFACLWVCAALAALVKSPLGLALPGVVIVADIVLERRWGSVGRLRPVAGMAIFLALAAPWYAYMLVKYGGRFFDEFFLHHNLQRAFTGVHGERGGFVYYIRQLGYGMFPWVALVPLGIGWLARILHSADSDTAPEGGRGAALGKLLLLWFFAYFATFTLMVTKFHHYIFPAVVPLAMLAGISMACEDVALWRLLAPAGVLLLAVIANDIVVSAAPLSNLCTYAYERPLPEHLYPGWWMLLATVLAVAGLLWSLRARGAAIPRTLVMAAAVACAGCLSFYYLPALGHHMSQKDLFDTYERLRKPGDRLYQYQMNWRGEVFYSRDRIEKLGSEAAVERVLKRPGRVFIVSVADAFSAIDRAARRSTGRHLHVLSGSNIRYTISSNRLDPGEPDLNPIAKNLFDEKNPPQIQHPVRAELADGVAFLGYDISPQKPHAGGKFTLTLYWKCLRPVAKDWRVFVHVDGYGHEFYRINGDHDPVGGLFPTSRWMPGDIVRDSVVLRVPFEYRPGRFTIYVGMYIGPRRMRVLPGFPQDGANRIRAGFIDIE
;
A
#
# COMPACT_ATOMS: atom_id res chain seq x y z
N MET A 1 22.71 -14.29 -15.74
CA MET A 1 23.43 -13.30 -16.57
C MET A 1 24.73 -12.83 -15.90
N VAL A 2 24.71 -11.97 -14.87
CA VAL A 2 25.95 -11.40 -14.24
C VAL A 2 26.94 -12.46 -13.74
N LEU A 3 26.48 -13.51 -13.07
CA LEU A 3 27.36 -14.60 -12.60
C LEU A 3 27.92 -15.46 -13.75
N SER A 4 27.12 -15.70 -14.79
CA SER A 4 27.59 -16.42 -15.98
C SER A 4 28.67 -15.61 -16.71
N TYR A 5 28.51 -14.29 -16.78
CA TYR A 5 29.57 -13.38 -17.24
C TYR A 5 30.84 -13.55 -16.39
N PHE A 6 30.72 -13.49 -15.06
CA PHE A 6 31.87 -13.65 -14.17
C PHE A 6 32.63 -14.95 -14.43
N ASN A 7 31.92 -16.08 -14.54
CA ASN A 7 32.50 -17.40 -14.83
C ASN A 7 33.17 -17.48 -16.20
N LEU A 8 32.64 -16.81 -17.23
CA LEU A 8 33.29 -16.77 -18.56
C LEU A 8 34.60 -15.98 -18.55
N VAL A 9 34.68 -14.92 -17.72
CA VAL A 9 35.86 -14.07 -17.62
C VAL A 9 36.92 -14.66 -16.68
N HIS A 10 36.50 -15.24 -15.56
CA HIS A 10 37.40 -15.70 -14.48
C HIS A 10 37.52 -17.21 -14.34
N GLY A 11 36.75 -17.99 -15.11
CA GLY A 11 36.85 -19.44 -15.12
C GLY A 11 38.06 -19.93 -15.92
N GLU A 12 38.65 -21.04 -15.45
CA GLU A 12 39.81 -21.68 -16.09
C GLU A 12 39.49 -22.28 -17.46
N LYS A 13 38.25 -22.72 -17.66
CA LYS A 13 37.78 -23.33 -18.91
C LYS A 13 36.60 -22.55 -19.48
N ARG A 14 36.54 -22.45 -20.81
CA ARG A 14 35.39 -21.88 -21.53
C ARG A 14 34.16 -22.77 -21.32
N SER A 15 33.30 -22.35 -20.38
CA SER A 15 32.06 -23.04 -20.06
C SER A 15 30.99 -22.77 -21.13
N ARG A 16 30.62 -23.82 -21.88
CA ARG A 16 29.49 -23.76 -22.83
C ARG A 16 28.17 -23.47 -22.11
N PHE A 17 28.04 -23.97 -20.87
CA PHE A 17 26.89 -23.74 -20.01
C PHE A 17 26.76 -22.27 -19.64
N ASP A 18 27.81 -21.62 -19.11
CA ASP A 18 27.76 -20.21 -18.74
C ASP A 18 27.54 -19.31 -19.96
N PHE A 19 28.11 -19.66 -21.11
CA PHE A 19 27.82 -18.97 -22.37
C PHE A 19 26.34 -19.04 -22.72
N ALA A 20 25.74 -20.24 -22.73
CA ALA A 20 24.31 -20.40 -23.02
C ALA A 20 23.45 -19.65 -21.97
N CYS A 21 23.73 -19.84 -20.68
CA CYS A 21 23.00 -19.19 -19.59
C CYS A 21 23.08 -17.66 -19.64
N LEU A 22 24.23 -17.08 -20.03
CA LEU A 22 24.36 -15.62 -20.18
C LEU A 22 23.31 -15.09 -21.16
N TRP A 23 23.26 -15.66 -22.36
CA TRP A 23 22.43 -15.18 -23.47
C TRP A 23 20.96 -15.61 -23.35
N VAL A 24 20.68 -16.80 -22.80
CA VAL A 24 19.32 -17.25 -22.47
C VAL A 24 18.72 -16.35 -21.38
N CYS A 25 19.45 -16.09 -20.28
CA CYS A 25 18.96 -15.18 -19.25
C CYS A 25 18.78 -13.75 -19.77
N ALA A 26 19.63 -13.29 -20.70
CA ALA A 26 19.44 -12.00 -21.36
C ALA A 26 18.11 -11.98 -22.14
N ALA A 27 17.84 -13.00 -22.97
CA ALA A 27 16.59 -13.09 -23.72
C ALA A 27 15.36 -13.13 -22.80
N LEU A 28 15.42 -13.93 -21.72
CA LEU A 28 14.35 -14.01 -20.74
C LEU A 28 14.15 -12.68 -19.99
N ALA A 29 15.22 -11.98 -19.61
CA ALA A 29 15.12 -10.65 -19.00
C ALA A 29 14.45 -9.64 -19.94
N ALA A 30 14.76 -9.72 -21.23
CA ALA A 30 14.11 -8.91 -22.25
C ALA A 30 12.61 -9.23 -22.38
N LEU A 31 12.23 -10.51 -22.37
CA LEU A 31 10.83 -10.94 -22.49
C LEU A 31 10.00 -10.66 -21.22
N VAL A 32 10.60 -10.73 -20.03
CA VAL A 32 9.89 -10.52 -18.75
C VAL A 32 9.52 -9.06 -18.53
N LYS A 33 10.37 -8.12 -18.94
CA LYS A 33 10.16 -6.69 -18.67
C LYS A 33 10.11 -5.87 -19.95
N SER A 34 11.22 -5.82 -20.67
CA SER A 34 11.42 -5.18 -21.97
C SER A 34 12.90 -5.31 -22.35
N PRO A 35 13.33 -4.87 -23.55
CA PRO A 35 14.76 -4.80 -23.85
C PRO A 35 15.56 -3.95 -22.86
N LEU A 36 14.94 -2.96 -22.18
CA LEU A 36 15.57 -2.23 -21.08
C LEU A 36 15.79 -3.09 -19.82
N GLY A 37 15.11 -4.24 -19.68
CA GLY A 37 15.42 -5.26 -18.68
C GLY A 37 16.86 -5.76 -18.75
N LEU A 38 17.52 -5.62 -19.90
CA LEU A 38 18.95 -5.88 -20.07
C LEU A 38 19.85 -4.75 -19.56
N ALA A 39 19.34 -3.53 -19.47
CA ALA A 39 20.14 -2.36 -19.16
C ALA A 39 20.82 -2.50 -17.79
N LEU A 40 20.10 -2.98 -16.78
CA LEU A 40 20.66 -3.17 -15.44
C LEU A 40 21.83 -4.16 -15.41
N PRO A 41 21.66 -5.45 -15.76
CA PRO A 41 22.78 -6.38 -15.73
C PRO A 41 23.85 -6.02 -16.77
N GLY A 42 23.47 -5.38 -17.88
CA GLY A 42 24.39 -4.85 -18.88
C GLY A 42 25.30 -3.75 -18.35
N VAL A 43 24.77 -2.80 -17.58
CA VAL A 43 25.55 -1.74 -16.92
C VAL A 43 26.60 -2.33 -15.99
N VAL A 44 26.26 -3.39 -15.23
CA VAL A 44 27.23 -4.07 -14.36
C VAL A 44 28.36 -4.71 -15.17
N ILE A 45 28.01 -5.44 -16.23
CA ILE A 45 29.01 -6.10 -17.11
C ILE A 45 29.90 -5.06 -17.81
N VAL A 46 29.31 -4.02 -18.38
CA VAL A 46 30.05 -2.97 -19.09
C VAL A 46 30.94 -2.22 -18.12
N ALA A 47 30.43 -1.85 -16.94
CA ALA A 47 31.23 -1.16 -15.93
C ALA A 47 32.39 -2.03 -15.44
N ASP A 48 32.21 -3.35 -15.29
CA ASP A 48 33.30 -4.27 -14.90
C ASP A 48 34.40 -4.29 -15.97
N ILE A 49 34.02 -4.43 -17.25
CA ILE A 49 34.96 -4.42 -18.38
C ILE A 49 35.73 -3.09 -18.46
N VAL A 50 35.03 -1.97 -18.29
CA VAL A 50 35.60 -0.62 -18.41
C VAL A 50 36.53 -0.30 -17.24
N LEU A 51 36.05 -0.50 -16.00
CA LEU A 51 36.80 -0.16 -14.78
C LEU A 51 38.04 -1.05 -14.61
N GLU A 52 37.93 -2.34 -14.93
CA GLU A 52 39.06 -3.27 -14.87
C GLU A 52 39.86 -3.30 -16.18
N ARG A 53 39.51 -2.48 -17.18
CA ARG A 53 40.17 -2.38 -18.50
C ARG A 53 40.29 -3.71 -19.26
N ARG A 54 39.31 -4.62 -19.10
CA ARG A 54 39.34 -5.99 -19.62
C ARG A 54 38.71 -6.12 -21.01
N TRP A 55 39.10 -5.30 -21.97
CA TRP A 55 38.50 -5.29 -23.31
C TRP A 55 38.56 -6.64 -24.03
N GLY A 56 39.63 -7.42 -23.81
CA GLY A 56 39.77 -8.78 -24.36
C GLY A 56 38.73 -9.79 -23.86
N SER A 57 38.06 -9.50 -22.74
CA SER A 57 36.98 -10.36 -22.20
C SER A 57 35.72 -10.36 -23.07
N VAL A 58 35.49 -9.30 -23.87
CA VAL A 58 34.34 -9.21 -24.79
C VAL A 58 34.33 -10.37 -25.78
N GLY A 59 35.51 -10.79 -26.27
CA GLY A 59 35.63 -11.95 -27.16
C GLY A 59 35.15 -13.25 -26.52
N ARG A 60 35.26 -13.39 -25.18
CA ARG A 60 34.78 -14.57 -24.45
C ARG A 60 33.25 -14.63 -24.38
N LEU A 61 32.57 -13.50 -24.54
CA LEU A 61 31.10 -13.43 -24.59
C LEU A 61 30.54 -13.90 -25.93
N ARG A 62 31.38 -13.99 -26.97
CA ARG A 62 31.03 -14.37 -28.35
C ARG A 62 29.76 -13.66 -28.84
N PRO A 63 29.77 -12.31 -28.93
CA PRO A 63 28.57 -11.49 -29.11
C PRO A 63 27.74 -11.86 -30.33
N VAL A 64 28.36 -12.28 -31.44
CA VAL A 64 27.62 -12.71 -32.65
C VAL A 64 26.81 -13.99 -32.39
N ALA A 65 27.47 -15.04 -31.89
CA ALA A 65 26.80 -16.31 -31.58
C ALA A 65 25.78 -16.15 -30.44
N GLY A 66 26.11 -15.32 -29.46
CA GLY A 66 25.22 -14.98 -28.37
C GLY A 66 23.99 -14.19 -28.79
N MET A 67 24.15 -13.21 -29.68
CA MET A 67 23.05 -12.46 -30.27
C MET A 67 22.13 -13.37 -31.08
N ALA A 68 22.67 -14.37 -31.79
CA ALA A 68 21.84 -15.36 -32.47
C ALA A 68 20.95 -16.13 -31.48
N ILE A 69 21.48 -16.56 -30.32
CA ILE A 69 20.69 -17.19 -29.25
C ILE A 69 19.64 -16.21 -28.71
N PHE A 70 20.05 -14.97 -28.43
CA PHE A 70 19.15 -13.94 -27.90
C PHE A 70 17.98 -13.68 -28.84
N LEU A 71 18.25 -13.43 -30.13
CA LEU A 71 17.24 -13.16 -31.13
C LEU A 71 16.35 -14.37 -31.37
N ALA A 72 16.91 -15.58 -31.43
CA ALA A 72 16.12 -16.80 -31.60
C ALA A 72 15.08 -16.98 -30.48
N LEU A 73 15.37 -16.54 -29.26
CA LEU A 73 14.48 -16.66 -28.11
C LEU A 73 13.55 -15.45 -27.94
N ALA A 74 14.06 -14.23 -28.07
CA ALA A 74 13.32 -13.00 -27.79
C ALA A 74 12.53 -12.51 -29.00
N ALA A 75 13.13 -12.50 -30.19
CA ALA A 75 12.55 -11.86 -31.38
C ALA A 75 11.18 -12.42 -31.80
N PRO A 76 10.87 -13.73 -31.69
CA PRO A 76 9.58 -14.26 -32.14
C PRO A 76 8.37 -13.57 -31.48
N TRP A 77 8.44 -13.30 -30.18
CA TRP A 77 7.35 -12.62 -29.47
C TRP A 77 7.19 -11.16 -29.91
N TYR A 78 8.30 -10.42 -30.02
CA TYR A 78 8.29 -9.03 -30.49
C TYR A 78 7.79 -8.91 -31.93
N ALA A 79 8.28 -9.80 -32.82
CA ALA A 79 7.85 -9.86 -34.20
C ALA A 79 6.34 -10.16 -34.30
N TYR A 80 5.84 -11.13 -33.53
CA TYR A 80 4.40 -11.42 -33.48
C TYR A 80 3.57 -10.21 -33.03
N MET A 81 3.99 -9.52 -31.96
CA MET A 81 3.28 -8.34 -31.45
C MET A 81 3.28 -7.19 -32.46
N LEU A 82 4.39 -6.95 -33.15
CA LEU A 82 4.50 -5.95 -34.21
C LEU A 82 3.63 -6.29 -35.43
N VAL A 83 3.59 -7.56 -35.84
CA VAL A 83 2.71 -8.00 -36.94
C VAL A 83 1.24 -7.87 -36.56
N LYS A 84 0.87 -8.27 -35.33
CA LYS A 84 -0.53 -8.28 -34.88
C LYS A 84 -1.10 -6.89 -34.59
N TYR A 85 -0.30 -5.99 -34.00
CA TYR A 85 -0.78 -4.71 -33.49
C TYR A 85 -0.14 -3.49 -34.17
N GLY A 86 0.87 -3.69 -35.02
CA GLY A 86 1.51 -2.65 -35.81
C GLY A 86 2.12 -1.52 -34.97
N GLY A 87 2.01 -0.29 -35.49
CA GLY A 87 2.56 0.92 -34.86
C GLY A 87 2.01 1.20 -33.46
N ARG A 88 0.77 0.81 -33.14
CA ARG A 88 0.19 1.03 -31.80
C ARG A 88 0.99 0.34 -30.71
N PHE A 89 1.40 -0.91 -30.96
CA PHE A 89 2.26 -1.63 -30.00
C PHE A 89 3.62 -0.96 -29.90
N PHE A 90 4.19 -0.49 -31.00
CA PHE A 90 5.48 0.20 -30.98
C PHE A 90 5.43 1.48 -30.13
N ASP A 91 4.44 2.33 -30.38
CA ASP A 91 4.28 3.60 -29.69
C ASP A 91 4.01 3.41 -28.19
N GLU A 92 3.13 2.47 -27.82
CA GLU A 92 2.77 2.26 -26.43
C GLU A 92 3.86 1.51 -25.65
N PHE A 93 4.38 0.42 -26.21
CA PHE A 93 5.36 -0.42 -25.52
C PHE A 93 6.76 0.19 -25.52
N PHE A 94 7.31 0.53 -26.69
CA PHE A 94 8.70 1.01 -26.79
C PHE A 94 8.83 2.50 -26.46
N LEU A 95 7.98 3.37 -27.00
CA LEU A 95 8.10 4.80 -26.75
C LEU A 95 7.52 5.19 -25.40
N HIS A 96 6.24 4.93 -25.16
CA HIS A 96 5.58 5.43 -23.95
C HIS A 96 6.09 4.71 -22.69
N HIS A 97 6.00 3.38 -22.63
CA HIS A 97 6.31 2.63 -21.42
C HIS A 97 7.81 2.47 -21.12
N ASN A 98 8.68 2.49 -22.13
CA ASN A 98 10.11 2.28 -21.94
C ASN A 98 10.92 3.58 -22.02
N LEU A 99 10.67 4.43 -23.03
CA LEU A 99 11.43 5.66 -23.20
C LEU A 99 10.85 6.81 -22.36
N GLN A 100 9.61 7.23 -22.61
CA GLN A 100 9.01 8.39 -21.95
C GLN A 100 8.92 8.20 -20.44
N ARG A 101 8.41 7.06 -19.96
CA ARG A 101 8.32 6.78 -18.51
C ARG A 101 9.67 6.72 -17.78
N ALA A 102 10.79 6.53 -18.49
CA ALA A 102 12.11 6.62 -17.88
C ALA A 102 12.50 8.07 -17.56
N PHE A 103 11.97 9.05 -18.32
CA PHE A 103 12.31 10.48 -18.21
C PHE A 103 11.19 11.33 -17.57
N THR A 104 9.93 10.92 -17.68
CA THR A 104 8.78 11.62 -17.11
C THR A 104 8.22 10.82 -15.93
N GLY A 105 8.42 11.31 -14.71
CA GLY A 105 7.91 10.66 -13.49
C GLY A 105 6.39 10.56 -13.46
N VAL A 106 5.86 9.40 -13.05
CA VAL A 106 4.41 9.16 -12.96
C VAL A 106 3.89 9.35 -11.51
N HIS A 107 4.78 9.30 -10.52
CA HIS A 107 4.46 9.46 -9.10
C HIS A 107 5.53 10.34 -8.44
N GLY A 108 5.11 11.26 -7.57
CA GLY A 108 5.95 12.28 -6.95
C GLY A 108 7.16 11.76 -6.16
N GLU A 109 8.10 12.67 -5.88
CA GLU A 109 9.38 12.41 -5.25
C GLU A 109 9.24 11.65 -3.92
N ARG A 110 9.54 10.35 -3.93
CA ARG A 110 9.59 9.53 -2.71
C ARG A 110 11.03 9.26 -2.32
N GLY A 111 11.63 10.25 -1.66
CA GLY A 111 12.92 10.13 -0.98
C GLY A 111 14.13 9.83 -1.88
N GLY A 112 15.32 10.01 -1.30
CA GLY A 112 16.60 9.74 -1.94
C GLY A 112 17.29 8.51 -1.33
N PHE A 113 18.59 8.66 -1.06
CA PHE A 113 19.46 7.62 -0.48
C PHE A 113 18.86 6.87 0.73
N VAL A 114 18.34 7.60 1.73
CA VAL A 114 17.82 7.03 2.98
C VAL A 114 16.61 6.11 2.73
N TYR A 115 15.79 6.43 1.73
CA TYR A 115 14.60 5.65 1.42
C TYR A 115 14.96 4.22 1.04
N TYR A 116 15.85 4.03 0.06
CA TYR A 116 16.22 2.70 -0.41
C TYR A 116 17.14 1.95 0.54
N ILE A 117 17.91 2.63 1.38
CA ILE A 117 18.63 1.96 2.48
C ILE A 117 17.65 1.30 3.44
N ARG A 118 16.57 2.00 3.84
CA ARG A 118 15.55 1.41 4.72
C ARG A 118 14.88 0.21 4.05
N GLN A 119 14.49 0.34 2.78
CA GLN A 119 13.86 -0.77 2.05
C GLN A 119 14.77 -1.98 1.89
N LEU A 120 16.07 -1.76 1.68
CA LEU A 120 17.07 -2.83 1.66
C LEU A 120 17.19 -3.49 3.04
N GLY A 121 17.21 -2.71 4.12
CA GLY A 121 17.20 -3.23 5.48
C GLY A 121 16.00 -4.15 5.72
N TYR A 122 14.79 -3.72 5.35
CA TYR A 122 13.57 -4.51 5.48
C TYR A 122 13.58 -5.76 4.58
N GLY A 123 14.00 -5.62 3.31
CA GLY A 123 14.09 -6.74 2.37
C GLY A 123 15.19 -7.75 2.70
N MET A 124 16.20 -7.33 3.46
CA MET A 124 17.26 -8.20 3.99
C MET A 124 16.92 -8.76 5.37
N PHE A 125 15.82 -8.40 6.03
CA PHE A 125 15.54 -8.92 7.36
C PHE A 125 15.31 -10.44 7.35
N PRO A 126 15.87 -11.22 8.31
CA PRO A 126 16.83 -10.83 9.36
C PRO A 126 18.32 -10.94 8.93
N TRP A 127 18.60 -11.36 7.69
CA TRP A 127 19.94 -11.45 7.08
C TRP A 127 20.76 -10.16 7.09
N VAL A 128 20.10 -9.01 7.28
CA VAL A 128 20.74 -7.70 7.38
C VAL A 128 21.86 -7.68 8.44
N ALA A 129 21.74 -8.52 9.48
CA ALA A 129 22.75 -8.68 10.52
C ALA A 129 24.12 -9.16 10.00
N LEU A 130 24.15 -9.82 8.84
CA LEU A 130 25.37 -10.37 8.23
C LEU A 130 26.04 -9.38 7.28
N VAL A 131 25.39 -8.26 6.94
CA VAL A 131 25.92 -7.28 6.00
C VAL A 131 27.27 -6.70 6.47
N PRO A 132 27.45 -6.29 7.74
CA PRO A 132 28.75 -5.82 8.22
C PRO A 132 29.86 -6.88 8.07
N LEU A 133 29.55 -8.15 8.33
CA LEU A 133 30.50 -9.26 8.15
C LEU A 133 30.90 -9.45 6.68
N GLY A 134 29.92 -9.36 5.76
CA GLY A 134 30.18 -9.40 4.32
C GLY A 134 31.08 -8.26 3.84
N ILE A 135 30.85 -7.04 4.34
CA ILE A 135 31.70 -5.88 4.03
C ILE A 135 33.11 -6.06 4.60
N GLY A 136 33.25 -6.57 5.83
CA GLY A 136 34.56 -6.81 6.43
C GLY A 136 35.37 -7.91 5.74
N TRP A 137 34.71 -9.01 5.34
CA TRP A 137 35.32 -10.07 4.54
C TRP A 137 35.86 -9.51 3.22
N LEU A 138 35.03 -8.69 2.58
CA LEU A 138 35.37 -8.04 1.32
C LEU A 138 36.54 -7.04 1.48
N ALA A 139 36.56 -6.24 2.54
CA ALA A 139 37.68 -5.33 2.80
C ALA A 139 39.01 -6.10 2.95
N ARG A 140 38.99 -7.25 3.62
CA ARG A 140 40.17 -8.11 3.79
C ARG A 140 40.63 -8.73 2.47
N ILE A 141 39.71 -9.30 1.68
CA ILE A 141 40.10 -9.97 0.43
C ILE A 141 40.61 -8.98 -0.61
N LEU A 142 40.10 -7.75 -0.61
CA LEU A 142 40.60 -6.68 -1.47
C LEU A 142 41.97 -6.19 -1.01
N HIS A 143 42.20 -6.07 0.31
CA HIS A 143 43.50 -5.67 0.85
C HIS A 143 44.57 -6.75 0.63
N SER A 144 44.23 -8.04 0.77
CA SER A 144 45.17 -9.14 0.54
C SER A 144 45.47 -9.38 -0.94
N ALA A 145 44.58 -8.98 -1.84
CA ALA A 145 44.82 -9.06 -3.29
C ALA A 145 45.86 -8.03 -3.79
N ASP A 146 46.08 -6.94 -3.05
CA ASP A 146 47.15 -5.96 -3.32
C ASP A 146 48.53 -6.45 -2.80
N SER A 147 48.57 -7.53 -2.01
CA SER A 147 49.82 -8.15 -1.56
C SER A 147 50.25 -9.29 -2.51
N ASP A 148 51.51 -9.25 -2.98
CA ASP A 148 52.09 -10.11 -4.04
C ASP A 148 52.11 -11.65 -3.77
N THR A 149 51.45 -12.15 -2.72
CA THR A 149 51.71 -13.50 -2.17
C THR A 149 50.60 -14.54 -2.32
N ALA A 150 49.48 -14.30 -3.04
CA ALA A 150 48.38 -15.29 -3.10
C ALA A 150 47.86 -15.63 -4.52
N PRO A 151 48.18 -16.81 -5.08
CA PRO A 151 47.63 -17.31 -6.35
C PRO A 151 46.12 -17.61 -6.32
N GLU A 152 45.57 -18.01 -5.16
CA GLU A 152 44.14 -18.36 -4.99
C GLU A 152 43.24 -17.15 -4.64
N GLY A 153 43.82 -16.02 -4.21
CA GLY A 153 43.09 -14.82 -3.78
C GLY A 153 42.43 -14.03 -4.92
N GLY A 154 42.92 -14.17 -6.16
CA GLY A 154 42.51 -13.34 -7.30
C GLY A 154 41.05 -13.51 -7.72
N ARG A 155 40.52 -14.74 -7.71
CA ARG A 155 39.12 -15.00 -8.11
C ARG A 155 38.13 -14.54 -7.05
N GLY A 156 38.45 -14.72 -5.77
CA GLY A 156 37.62 -14.25 -4.65
C GLY A 156 37.54 -12.72 -4.61
N ALA A 157 38.68 -12.04 -4.76
CA ALA A 157 38.73 -10.58 -4.86
C ALA A 157 37.96 -10.05 -6.07
N ALA A 158 38.11 -10.69 -7.24
CA ALA A 158 37.36 -10.31 -8.43
C ALA A 158 35.84 -10.49 -8.27
N LEU A 159 35.39 -11.57 -7.62
CA LEU A 159 33.98 -11.75 -7.28
C LEU A 159 33.50 -10.65 -6.34
N GLY A 160 34.29 -10.33 -5.31
CA GLY A 160 33.99 -9.26 -4.37
C GLY A 160 33.80 -7.90 -5.06
N LYS A 161 34.72 -7.53 -5.95
CA LYS A 161 34.60 -6.30 -6.77
C LYS A 161 33.34 -6.30 -7.63
N LEU A 162 33.01 -7.42 -8.27
CA LEU A 162 31.80 -7.53 -9.08
C LEU A 162 30.52 -7.39 -8.22
N LEU A 163 30.48 -7.97 -7.02
CA LEU A 163 29.34 -7.86 -6.12
C LEU A 163 29.15 -6.41 -5.63
N LEU A 164 30.23 -5.69 -5.32
CA LEU A 164 30.18 -4.25 -5.02
C LEU A 164 29.64 -3.45 -6.20
N LEU A 165 30.21 -3.67 -7.37
CA LEU A 165 29.82 -2.97 -8.57
C LEU A 165 28.35 -3.22 -8.90
N TRP A 166 27.90 -4.48 -8.77
CA TRP A 166 26.51 -4.85 -8.95
C TRP A 166 25.61 -4.11 -7.95
N PHE A 167 25.92 -4.18 -6.66
CA PHE A 167 25.15 -3.51 -5.62
C PHE A 167 25.04 -2.00 -5.89
N PHE A 168 26.17 -1.31 -6.07
CA PHE A 168 26.19 0.13 -6.25
C PHE A 168 25.60 0.58 -7.59
N ALA A 169 25.81 -0.16 -8.68
CA ALA A 169 25.18 0.16 -9.96
C ALA A 169 23.66 0.11 -9.86
N TYR A 170 23.11 -0.94 -9.23
CA TYR A 170 21.66 -1.07 -9.06
C TYR A 170 21.13 -0.03 -8.08
N PHE A 171 21.78 0.12 -6.93
CA PHE A 171 21.39 1.10 -5.92
C PHE A 171 21.40 2.53 -6.47
N ALA A 172 22.46 2.93 -7.17
CA ALA A 172 22.54 4.24 -7.81
C ALA A 172 21.46 4.41 -8.88
N THR A 173 21.28 3.42 -9.76
CA THR A 173 20.27 3.50 -10.83
C THR A 173 18.88 3.73 -10.25
N PHE A 174 18.44 2.92 -9.28
CA PHE A 174 17.10 3.08 -8.70
C PHE A 174 16.97 4.35 -7.84
N THR A 175 18.03 4.76 -7.14
CA THR A 175 18.03 6.01 -6.37
C THR A 175 17.86 7.24 -7.26
N LEU A 176 18.48 7.22 -8.46
CA LEU A 176 18.41 8.29 -9.45
C LEU A 176 17.10 8.28 -10.27
N MET A 177 16.36 7.17 -10.30
CA MET A 177 15.07 7.11 -10.98
C MET A 177 14.01 8.00 -10.31
N VAL A 178 13.21 8.67 -11.14
CA VAL A 178 12.14 9.56 -10.67
C VAL A 178 11.01 8.76 -10.01
N THR A 179 10.52 7.72 -10.69
CA THR A 179 9.45 6.87 -10.15
C THR A 179 10.04 5.81 -9.21
N LYS A 180 9.64 5.84 -7.93
CA LYS A 180 10.16 4.94 -6.89
C LYS A 180 9.04 4.12 -6.25
N PHE A 181 9.22 2.79 -6.23
CA PHE A 181 8.45 1.85 -5.40
C PHE A 181 9.37 1.10 -4.46
N HIS A 182 8.84 0.63 -3.31
CA HIS A 182 9.66 -0.03 -2.30
C HIS A 182 10.41 -1.26 -2.86
N HIS A 183 9.75 -2.07 -3.68
CA HIS A 183 10.31 -3.29 -4.26
C HIS A 183 11.29 -3.07 -5.43
N TYR A 184 11.46 -1.84 -5.93
CA TYR A 184 12.36 -1.60 -7.07
C TYR A 184 13.82 -1.93 -6.75
N ILE A 185 14.23 -1.75 -5.50
CA ILE A 185 15.59 -2.04 -5.06
C ILE A 185 15.86 -3.54 -4.86
N PHE A 186 14.84 -4.39 -4.95
CA PHE A 186 14.95 -5.83 -4.73
C PHE A 186 16.10 -6.50 -5.51
N PRO A 187 16.39 -6.15 -6.78
CA PRO A 187 17.53 -6.75 -7.48
C PRO A 187 18.90 -6.46 -6.84
N ALA A 188 19.04 -5.41 -6.02
CA ALA A 188 20.26 -5.12 -5.26
C ALA A 188 20.40 -5.96 -3.97
N VAL A 189 19.33 -6.65 -3.55
CA VAL A 189 19.38 -7.65 -2.46
C VAL A 189 20.25 -8.84 -2.86
N VAL A 190 20.28 -9.21 -4.15
CA VAL A 190 21.03 -10.38 -4.64
C VAL A 190 22.52 -10.32 -4.29
N PRO A 191 23.30 -9.27 -4.65
CA PRO A 191 24.70 -9.21 -4.26
C PRO A 191 24.91 -9.13 -2.74
N LEU A 192 24.01 -8.48 -1.98
CA LEU A 192 24.09 -8.46 -0.52
C LEU A 192 23.85 -9.83 0.11
N ALA A 193 22.87 -10.59 -0.39
CA ALA A 193 22.58 -11.94 0.07
C ALA A 193 23.74 -12.89 -0.25
N MET A 194 24.37 -12.73 -1.42
CA MET A 194 25.59 -13.47 -1.77
C MET A 194 26.74 -13.13 -0.81
N LEU A 195 26.99 -11.85 -0.51
CA LEU A 195 27.99 -11.43 0.47
C LEU A 195 27.69 -11.98 1.86
N ALA A 196 26.42 -11.97 2.29
CA ALA A 196 26.00 -12.59 3.54
C ALA A 196 26.34 -14.09 3.56
N GLY A 197 25.99 -14.84 2.51
CA GLY A 197 26.33 -16.26 2.39
C GLY A 197 27.83 -16.55 2.43
N ILE A 198 28.64 -15.76 1.71
CA ILE A 198 30.11 -15.87 1.73
C ILE A 198 30.66 -15.60 3.14
N SER A 199 30.15 -14.57 3.82
CA SER A 199 30.57 -14.24 5.18
C SER A 199 30.23 -15.34 6.19
N MET A 200 29.12 -16.06 5.99
CA MET A 200 28.73 -17.21 6.81
C MET A 200 29.67 -18.42 6.62
N ALA A 201 30.23 -18.59 5.42
CA ALA A 201 31.23 -19.61 5.16
C ALA A 201 32.61 -19.25 5.71
N CYS A 202 32.85 -17.98 6.09
CA CYS A 202 34.13 -17.53 6.62
C CYS A 202 34.40 -18.08 8.04
N GLU A 203 35.54 -18.73 8.24
CA GLU A 203 35.95 -19.30 9.53
C GLU A 203 36.77 -18.33 10.40
N ASP A 204 36.97 -17.08 9.96
CA ASP A 204 37.77 -16.08 10.65
C ASP A 204 37.05 -15.52 11.90
N VAL A 205 37.27 -16.17 13.04
CA VAL A 205 36.65 -15.79 14.33
C VAL A 205 37.00 -14.35 14.73
N ALA A 206 38.16 -13.81 14.35
CA ALA A 206 38.54 -12.44 14.68
C ALA A 206 37.69 -11.41 13.92
N LEU A 207 37.37 -11.68 12.64
CA LEU A 207 36.41 -10.87 11.88
C LEU A 207 35.05 -10.84 12.57
N TRP A 208 34.58 -12.01 12.97
CA TRP A 208 33.28 -12.18 13.62
C TRP A 208 33.21 -11.43 14.94
N ARG A 209 34.23 -11.53 15.80
CA ARG A 209 34.30 -10.76 17.06
C ARG A 209 34.27 -9.26 16.85
N LEU A 210 34.89 -8.77 15.77
CA LEU A 210 34.92 -7.34 15.47
C LEU A 210 33.57 -6.83 14.93
N LEU A 211 32.92 -7.56 14.02
CA LEU A 211 31.82 -7.02 13.21
C LEU A 211 30.43 -7.59 13.55
N ALA A 212 30.33 -8.72 14.24
CA ALA A 212 29.03 -9.24 14.68
C ALA A 212 28.28 -8.27 15.61
N PRO A 213 28.93 -7.52 16.54
CA PRO A 213 28.23 -6.51 17.34
C PRO A 213 27.56 -5.42 16.48
N ALA A 214 28.22 -4.97 15.41
CA ALA A 214 27.62 -4.03 14.45
C ALA A 214 26.44 -4.66 13.70
N GLY A 215 26.53 -5.95 13.37
CA GLY A 215 25.44 -6.74 12.81
C GLY A 215 24.23 -6.84 13.73
N VAL A 216 24.46 -7.10 15.02
CA VAL A 216 23.41 -7.14 16.06
C VAL A 216 22.73 -5.77 16.20
N LEU A 217 23.51 -4.69 16.23
CA LEU A 217 22.97 -3.32 16.30
C LEU A 217 22.10 -3.01 15.07
N LEU A 218 22.60 -3.31 13.87
CA LEU A 218 21.87 -3.07 12.63
C LEU A 218 20.57 -3.89 12.58
N LEU A 219 20.62 -5.16 12.99
CA LEU A 219 19.44 -6.00 13.13
C LEU A 219 18.46 -5.43 14.13
N ALA A 220 18.92 -4.95 15.30
CA ALA A 220 18.05 -4.39 16.33
C ALA A 220 17.31 -3.14 15.84
N VAL A 221 17.98 -2.25 15.09
CA VAL A 221 17.35 -1.07 14.50
C VAL A 221 16.25 -1.46 13.50
N ILE A 222 16.55 -2.40 12.60
CA ILE A 222 15.57 -2.87 11.61
C ILE A 222 14.43 -3.67 12.27
N ALA A 223 14.76 -4.49 13.26
CA ALA A 223 13.80 -5.28 14.02
C ALA A 223 12.86 -4.40 14.84
N ASN A 224 13.32 -3.25 15.37
CA ASN A 224 12.44 -2.31 16.05
C ASN A 224 11.30 -1.85 15.13
N ASP A 225 11.62 -1.43 13.91
CA ASP A 225 10.61 -1.00 12.94
C ASP A 225 9.65 -2.14 12.57
N ILE A 226 10.21 -3.33 12.32
CA ILE A 226 9.46 -4.52 11.88
C ILE A 226 8.60 -5.09 13.01
N VAL A 227 9.07 -5.14 14.26
CA VAL A 227 8.30 -5.74 15.37
C VAL A 227 7.16 -4.82 15.79
N VAL A 228 7.39 -3.50 15.77
CA VAL A 228 6.41 -2.50 16.22
C VAL A 228 5.33 -2.23 15.18
N SER A 229 5.62 -2.38 13.89
CA SER A 229 4.68 -2.05 12.82
C SER A 229 4.65 -3.11 11.72
N ALA A 230 3.46 -3.36 11.19
CA ALA A 230 3.27 -4.17 9.99
C ALA A 230 3.78 -3.44 8.72
N ALA A 231 3.80 -2.11 8.73
CA ALA A 231 4.02 -1.29 7.54
C ALA A 231 5.30 -1.59 6.76
N PRO A 232 6.49 -1.76 7.40
CA PRO A 232 7.73 -2.01 6.67
C PRO A 232 7.67 -3.25 5.77
N LEU A 233 7.07 -4.36 6.25
CA LEU A 233 6.99 -5.61 5.49
C LEU A 233 5.77 -5.65 4.55
N SER A 234 4.61 -5.17 5.00
CA SER A 234 3.40 -5.15 4.17
C SER A 234 3.60 -4.26 2.94
N ASN A 235 4.22 -3.09 3.10
CA ASN A 235 4.38 -2.12 2.02
C ASN A 235 5.41 -2.56 0.96
N LEU A 236 6.29 -3.51 1.26
CA LEU A 236 7.12 -4.15 0.22
C LEU A 236 6.26 -4.88 -0.81
N CYS A 237 5.09 -5.38 -0.42
CA CYS A 237 4.19 -6.17 -1.24
C CYS A 237 2.90 -5.43 -1.68
N THR A 238 2.72 -4.16 -1.27
CA THR A 238 1.57 -3.33 -1.65
C THR A 238 2.03 -2.07 -2.40
N TYR A 239 1.07 -1.29 -2.91
CA TYR A 239 1.35 0.00 -3.59
C TYR A 239 0.58 1.19 -2.97
N ALA A 240 -0.35 0.92 -2.05
CA ALA A 240 -1.23 1.92 -1.44
C ALA A 240 -0.89 2.07 0.05
N TYR A 241 0.22 2.77 0.32
CA TYR A 241 0.89 2.82 1.63
C TYR A 241 0.12 3.56 2.73
N GLU A 242 -0.86 4.36 2.35
CA GLU A 242 -1.72 5.12 3.28
C GLU A 242 -2.90 4.29 3.79
N ARG A 243 -3.11 3.08 3.24
CA ARG A 243 -4.22 2.23 3.68
C ARG A 243 -3.92 1.68 5.07
N PRO A 244 -4.92 1.70 5.99
CA PRO A 244 -4.75 1.07 7.29
C PRO A 244 -4.51 -0.42 7.11
N LEU A 245 -3.56 -0.94 7.87
CA LEU A 245 -3.19 -2.36 7.85
C LEU A 245 -3.95 -3.10 8.96
N PRO A 246 -4.30 -4.37 8.76
CA PRO A 246 -4.88 -5.20 9.81
C PRO A 246 -3.79 -5.62 10.80
N GLU A 247 -3.41 -4.73 11.73
CA GLU A 247 -2.30 -4.93 12.67
C GLU A 247 -2.46 -6.20 13.52
N HIS A 248 -3.70 -6.59 13.85
CA HIS A 248 -4.00 -7.81 14.58
C HIS A 248 -3.61 -9.11 13.85
N LEU A 249 -3.46 -9.09 12.52
CA LEU A 249 -2.99 -10.24 11.74
C LEU A 249 -1.46 -10.32 11.68
N TYR A 250 -0.77 -9.25 12.07
CA TYR A 250 0.66 -9.15 11.89
C TYR A 250 1.41 -10.02 12.91
N PRO A 251 2.29 -10.94 12.48
CA PRO A 251 2.98 -11.87 13.36
C PRO A 251 4.20 -11.20 14.05
N GLY A 252 4.01 -10.07 14.74
CA GLY A 252 5.08 -9.31 15.39
C GLY A 252 5.92 -10.15 16.37
N TRP A 253 5.28 -11.05 17.12
CA TRP A 253 5.98 -11.98 18.01
C TRP A 253 6.88 -12.99 17.30
N TRP A 254 6.50 -13.42 16.09
CA TRP A 254 7.37 -14.28 15.27
C TRP A 254 8.57 -13.50 14.72
N MET A 255 8.38 -12.23 14.35
CA MET A 255 9.49 -11.35 13.94
C MET A 255 10.45 -11.09 15.12
N LEU A 256 9.92 -10.93 16.33
CA LEU A 256 10.72 -10.81 17.55
C LEU A 256 11.48 -12.11 17.83
N LEU A 257 10.83 -13.27 17.76
CA LEU A 257 11.48 -14.56 17.95
C LEU A 257 12.60 -14.79 16.92
N ALA A 258 12.35 -14.50 15.64
CA ALA A 258 13.37 -14.59 14.60
C ALA A 258 14.57 -13.67 14.89
N THR A 259 14.31 -12.47 15.41
CA THR A 259 15.34 -11.52 15.85
C THR A 259 16.17 -12.10 17.00
N VAL A 260 15.51 -12.61 18.05
CA VAL A 260 16.21 -13.20 19.22
C VAL A 260 17.07 -14.39 18.79
N LEU A 261 16.54 -15.28 17.94
CA LEU A 261 17.29 -16.44 17.44
C LEU A 261 18.48 -16.02 16.57
N ALA A 262 18.32 -15.02 15.71
CA ALA A 262 19.41 -14.48 14.90
C ALA A 262 20.51 -13.85 15.78
N VAL A 263 20.13 -13.04 16.78
CA VAL A 263 21.08 -12.45 17.75
C VAL A 263 21.79 -13.54 18.55
N ALA A 264 21.06 -14.53 19.07
CA ALA A 264 21.64 -15.63 19.82
C ALA A 264 22.64 -16.44 18.98
N GLY A 265 22.30 -16.75 17.72
CA GLY A 265 23.19 -17.45 16.80
C GLY A 265 24.44 -16.63 16.43
N LEU A 266 24.31 -15.32 16.24
CA LEU A 266 25.46 -14.42 16.03
C LEU A 266 26.40 -14.39 17.24
N LEU A 267 25.85 -14.22 18.45
CA LEU A 267 26.63 -14.17 19.68
C LEU A 267 27.28 -15.52 20.01
N TRP A 268 26.59 -16.63 19.77
CA TRP A 268 27.16 -17.97 19.96
C TRP A 268 28.29 -18.25 18.95
N SER A 269 28.18 -17.74 17.73
CA SER A 269 29.24 -17.83 16.71
C SER A 269 30.55 -17.14 17.12
N LEU A 270 30.55 -16.29 18.17
CA LEU A 270 31.76 -15.64 18.71
C LEU A 270 32.62 -16.55 19.60
N ARG A 271 32.02 -17.63 20.13
CA ARG A 271 32.61 -18.44 21.22
C ARG A 271 33.08 -19.84 20.79
N ALA A 272 32.62 -20.37 19.66
CA ALA A 272 32.80 -21.78 19.33
C ALA A 272 33.92 -22.06 18.32
N ARG A 273 34.78 -23.06 18.61
CA ARG A 273 35.31 -23.95 17.56
C ARG A 273 34.14 -24.82 17.08
N GLY A 274 33.79 -24.78 15.79
CA GLY A 274 32.59 -25.47 15.27
C GLY A 274 31.33 -24.60 15.16
N ALA A 275 31.45 -23.40 14.59
CA ALA A 275 30.35 -22.43 14.42
C ALA A 275 29.24 -22.86 13.43
N ALA A 276 29.26 -24.09 12.90
CA ALA A 276 28.27 -24.58 11.95
C ALA A 276 26.85 -24.61 12.56
N ILE A 277 26.70 -25.08 13.79
CA ILE A 277 25.39 -25.16 14.47
C ILE A 277 24.76 -23.77 14.70
N PRO A 278 25.44 -22.78 15.32
CA PRO A 278 24.85 -21.46 15.52
C PRO A 278 24.56 -20.71 14.21
N ARG A 279 25.37 -20.90 13.17
CA ARG A 279 25.12 -20.34 11.84
C ARG A 279 23.89 -20.97 11.18
N THR A 280 23.72 -22.29 11.31
CA THR A 280 22.51 -23.00 10.85
C THR A 280 21.26 -22.52 11.57
N LEU A 281 21.35 -22.16 12.86
CA LEU A 281 20.22 -21.57 13.59
C LEU A 281 19.83 -20.19 13.05
N VAL A 282 20.79 -19.33 12.69
CA VAL A 282 20.50 -18.04 12.03
C VAL A 282 19.80 -18.27 10.69
N MET A 283 20.26 -19.25 9.90
CA MET A 283 19.60 -19.65 8.65
C MET A 283 18.18 -20.16 8.89
N ALA A 284 18.00 -21.06 9.85
CA ALA A 284 16.70 -21.64 10.16
C ALA A 284 15.70 -20.59 10.63
N ALA A 285 16.12 -19.65 11.50
CA ALA A 285 15.28 -18.55 11.95
C ALA A 285 14.79 -17.66 10.79
N ALA A 286 15.69 -17.37 9.85
CA ALA A 286 15.37 -16.54 8.71
C ALA A 286 14.50 -17.26 7.66
N VAL A 287 14.73 -18.56 7.43
CA VAL A 287 13.84 -19.40 6.61
C VAL A 287 12.46 -19.53 7.25
N ALA A 288 12.38 -19.72 8.57
CA ALA A 288 11.12 -19.74 9.30
C ALA A 288 10.38 -18.39 9.21
N CYS A 289 11.11 -17.27 9.31
CA CYS A 289 10.57 -15.93 9.09
C CYS A 289 10.00 -15.77 7.69
N ALA A 290 10.77 -16.13 6.65
CA ALA A 290 10.32 -16.08 5.26
C ALA A 290 9.09 -16.98 5.01
N GLY A 291 9.07 -18.16 5.64
CA GLY A 291 7.94 -19.10 5.61
C GLY A 291 6.69 -18.52 6.28
N CYS A 292 6.83 -17.95 7.48
CA CYS A 292 5.74 -17.26 8.18
C CYS A 292 5.17 -16.11 7.33
N LEU A 293 6.04 -15.30 6.73
CA LEU A 293 5.59 -14.22 5.85
C LEU A 293 4.87 -14.74 4.61
N SER A 294 5.43 -15.75 3.94
CA SER A 294 4.92 -16.24 2.65
C SER A 294 3.67 -17.11 2.76
N PHE A 295 3.58 -17.94 3.80
CA PHE A 295 2.52 -18.95 3.94
C PHE A 295 1.46 -18.61 4.98
N TYR A 296 1.73 -17.65 5.88
CA TYR A 296 0.76 -17.20 6.88
C TYR A 296 0.36 -15.74 6.67
N TYR A 297 1.32 -14.80 6.78
CA TYR A 297 0.99 -13.38 6.83
C TYR A 297 0.53 -12.80 5.50
N LEU A 298 1.23 -13.05 4.39
CA LEU A 298 0.85 -12.52 3.07
C LEU A 298 -0.51 -13.06 2.60
N PRO A 299 -0.83 -14.37 2.76
CA PRO A 299 -2.19 -14.86 2.52
C PRO A 299 -3.24 -14.15 3.38
N ALA A 300 -3.00 -13.99 4.69
CA ALA A 300 -3.92 -13.31 5.61
C ALA A 300 -4.13 -11.83 5.23
N LEU A 301 -3.04 -11.13 4.90
CA LEU A 301 -3.08 -9.76 4.38
C LEU A 301 -3.82 -9.68 3.04
N GLY A 302 -3.69 -10.71 2.20
CA GLY A 302 -4.38 -10.86 0.93
C GLY A 302 -5.90 -10.83 1.07
N HIS A 303 -6.48 -11.42 2.11
CA HIS A 303 -7.92 -11.35 2.40
C HIS A 303 -8.38 -9.90 2.66
N HIS A 304 -7.55 -9.09 3.33
CA HIS A 304 -7.85 -7.69 3.59
C HIS A 304 -7.62 -6.76 2.38
N MET A 305 -6.56 -7.02 1.60
CA MET A 305 -6.09 -6.11 0.55
C MET A 305 -6.63 -6.44 -0.85
N SER A 306 -7.03 -7.68 -1.09
CA SER A 306 -7.58 -8.14 -2.37
C SER A 306 -9.10 -8.01 -2.41
N GLN A 307 -9.67 -8.36 -3.56
CA GLN A 307 -11.11 -8.43 -3.75
C GLN A 307 -11.66 -9.84 -3.46
N LYS A 308 -10.81 -10.80 -3.07
CA LYS A 308 -11.17 -12.23 -2.98
C LYS A 308 -12.42 -12.47 -2.13
N ASP A 309 -12.47 -11.90 -0.93
CA ASP A 309 -13.54 -12.16 0.03
C ASP A 309 -14.92 -11.69 -0.48
N LEU A 310 -14.96 -10.63 -1.29
CA LEU A 310 -16.17 -10.15 -1.96
C LEU A 310 -16.73 -11.23 -2.89
N PHE A 311 -15.85 -11.84 -3.68
CA PHE A 311 -16.22 -12.87 -4.64
C PHE A 311 -16.47 -14.23 -3.99
N ASP A 312 -15.78 -14.56 -2.90
CA ASP A 312 -16.10 -15.73 -2.08
C ASP A 312 -17.50 -15.58 -1.46
N THR A 313 -17.86 -14.37 -0.99
CA THR A 313 -19.24 -14.08 -0.56
C THR A 313 -20.23 -14.22 -1.71
N TYR A 314 -19.95 -13.65 -2.88
CA TYR A 314 -20.82 -13.79 -4.04
C TYR A 314 -21.03 -15.28 -4.41
N GLU A 315 -19.95 -16.06 -4.52
CA GLU A 315 -20.03 -17.48 -4.90
C GLU A 315 -20.79 -18.31 -3.85
N ARG A 316 -20.68 -17.96 -2.56
CA ARG A 316 -21.43 -18.62 -1.47
C ARG A 316 -22.93 -18.30 -1.50
N LEU A 317 -23.30 -17.06 -1.84
CA LEU A 317 -24.67 -16.57 -1.74
C LEU A 317 -25.46 -16.67 -3.05
N ARG A 318 -24.78 -16.72 -4.21
CA ARG A 318 -25.45 -16.67 -5.51
C ARG A 318 -26.34 -17.88 -5.74
N LYS A 319 -27.47 -17.63 -6.38
CA LYS A 319 -28.41 -18.62 -6.89
C LYS A 319 -28.47 -18.56 -8.43
N PRO A 320 -28.97 -19.60 -9.10
CA PRO A 320 -29.22 -19.55 -10.53
C PRO A 320 -30.11 -18.34 -10.89
N GLY A 321 -29.68 -17.53 -11.85
CA GLY A 321 -30.37 -16.31 -12.29
C GLY A 321 -29.89 -15.01 -11.63
N ASP A 322 -29.06 -15.09 -10.58
CA ASP A 322 -28.48 -13.90 -9.96
C ASP A 322 -27.44 -13.25 -10.87
N ARG A 323 -27.42 -11.91 -10.89
CA ARG A 323 -26.56 -11.13 -11.79
C ARG A 323 -25.50 -10.37 -11.01
N LEU A 324 -24.30 -10.27 -11.56
CA LEU A 324 -23.15 -9.65 -10.91
C LEU A 324 -22.62 -8.49 -11.75
N TYR A 325 -22.46 -7.34 -11.10
CA TYR A 325 -22.00 -6.11 -11.72
C TYR A 325 -20.87 -5.45 -10.92
N GLN A 326 -20.06 -4.66 -11.60
CA GLN A 326 -19.06 -3.77 -11.01
C GLN A 326 -19.45 -2.30 -11.21
N TYR A 327 -19.17 -1.45 -10.23
CA TYR A 327 -19.35 0.01 -10.33
C TYR A 327 -18.09 0.74 -9.85
N GLN A 328 -17.51 1.55 -10.73
CA GLN A 328 -16.27 2.30 -10.48
C GLN A 328 -15.08 1.44 -10.00
N MET A 329 -15.04 0.17 -10.42
CA MET A 329 -13.89 -0.71 -10.25
C MET A 329 -12.94 -0.54 -11.45
N ASN A 330 -11.65 -0.36 -11.19
CA ASN A 330 -10.62 -0.11 -12.21
C ASN A 330 -9.32 -0.89 -11.93
N TRP A 331 -9.37 -1.98 -11.15
CA TRP A 331 -8.18 -2.64 -10.60
C TRP A 331 -7.92 -4.04 -11.18
N ARG A 332 -8.74 -4.48 -12.14
CA ARG A 332 -8.69 -5.79 -12.83
C ARG A 332 -8.86 -7.02 -11.94
N GLY A 333 -8.76 -6.90 -10.61
CA GLY A 333 -9.07 -7.96 -9.66
C GLY A 333 -10.50 -8.47 -9.86
N GLU A 334 -11.43 -7.58 -10.18
CA GLU A 334 -12.83 -7.91 -10.36
C GLU A 334 -13.05 -8.82 -11.57
N VAL A 335 -12.29 -8.60 -12.65
CA VAL A 335 -12.29 -9.43 -13.85
C VAL A 335 -11.67 -10.80 -13.53
N PHE A 336 -10.56 -10.81 -12.79
CA PHE A 336 -9.88 -12.05 -12.40
C PHE A 336 -10.76 -12.96 -11.52
N TYR A 337 -11.31 -12.45 -10.41
CA TYR A 337 -12.10 -13.26 -9.48
C TYR A 337 -13.48 -13.63 -10.03
N SER A 338 -14.09 -12.78 -10.86
CA SER A 338 -15.33 -13.15 -11.55
C SER A 338 -15.12 -14.15 -12.69
N ARG A 339 -13.87 -14.36 -13.15
CA ARG A 339 -13.53 -15.09 -14.39
C ARG A 339 -14.18 -14.47 -15.62
N ASP A 340 -14.08 -13.14 -15.72
CA ASP A 340 -14.62 -12.32 -16.82
C ASP A 340 -16.16 -12.38 -16.97
N ARG A 341 -16.87 -12.72 -15.89
CA ARG A 341 -18.35 -12.79 -15.86
C ARG A 341 -19.01 -11.51 -15.33
N ILE A 342 -18.24 -10.54 -14.85
CA ILE A 342 -18.76 -9.31 -14.22
C ILE A 342 -19.00 -8.20 -15.23
N GLU A 343 -20.20 -7.64 -15.25
CA GLU A 343 -20.55 -6.54 -16.17
C GLU A 343 -20.28 -5.16 -15.54
N LYS A 344 -19.70 -4.23 -16.32
CA LYS A 344 -19.39 -2.88 -15.83
C LYS A 344 -20.55 -1.91 -15.98
N LEU A 345 -20.95 -1.31 -14.86
CA LEU A 345 -21.91 -0.21 -14.79
C LEU A 345 -21.17 1.12 -14.79
N GLY A 346 -21.37 1.91 -15.84
CA GLY A 346 -20.67 3.18 -16.05
C GLY A 346 -21.31 4.39 -15.37
N SER A 347 -22.54 4.29 -14.85
CA SER A 347 -23.27 5.41 -14.28
C SER A 347 -24.40 4.98 -13.33
N GLU A 348 -24.87 5.90 -12.48
CA GLU A 348 -26.06 5.67 -11.64
C GLU A 348 -27.28 5.29 -12.47
N ALA A 349 -27.47 5.88 -13.65
CA ALA A 349 -28.55 5.51 -14.56
C ALA A 349 -28.45 4.04 -15.04
N ALA A 350 -27.23 3.51 -15.20
CA ALA A 350 -27.05 2.09 -15.50
C ALA A 350 -27.45 1.20 -14.30
N VAL A 351 -27.11 1.63 -13.08
CA VAL A 351 -27.53 0.97 -11.84
C VAL A 351 -29.05 0.94 -11.72
N GLU A 352 -29.72 2.09 -11.91
CA GLU A 352 -31.18 2.19 -11.88
C GLU A 352 -31.86 1.26 -12.90
N ARG A 353 -31.33 1.19 -14.13
CA ARG A 353 -31.87 0.31 -15.18
C ARG A 353 -31.76 -1.17 -14.80
N VAL A 354 -30.66 -1.57 -14.18
CA VAL A 354 -30.45 -2.96 -13.75
C VAL A 354 -31.35 -3.31 -12.57
N LEU A 355 -31.49 -2.42 -11.59
CA LEU A 355 -32.29 -2.64 -10.38
C LEU A 355 -33.80 -2.71 -10.65
N LYS A 356 -34.28 -2.06 -11.73
CA LYS A 356 -35.68 -2.18 -12.19
C LYS A 356 -36.02 -3.55 -12.79
N ARG A 357 -35.02 -4.33 -13.23
CA ARG A 357 -35.27 -5.66 -13.80
C ARG A 357 -35.51 -6.67 -12.68
N PRO A 358 -36.43 -7.64 -12.85
CA PRO A 358 -36.67 -8.66 -11.84
C PRO A 358 -35.41 -9.51 -11.58
N GLY A 359 -35.31 -10.07 -10.37
CA GLY A 359 -34.21 -10.91 -9.93
C GLY A 359 -33.22 -10.22 -8.99
N ARG A 360 -32.40 -11.02 -8.31
CA ARG A 360 -31.37 -10.53 -7.40
C ARG A 360 -30.18 -10.01 -8.20
N VAL A 361 -29.62 -8.91 -7.72
CA VAL A 361 -28.49 -8.22 -8.32
C VAL A 361 -27.43 -8.02 -7.26
N PHE A 362 -26.21 -8.41 -7.56
CA PHE A 362 -25.02 -8.10 -6.79
C PHE A 362 -24.24 -6.99 -7.47
N ILE A 363 -23.82 -5.99 -6.70
CA ILE A 363 -22.99 -4.89 -7.17
C ILE A 363 -21.75 -4.81 -6.30
N VAL A 364 -20.59 -5.02 -6.92
CA VAL A 364 -19.28 -4.76 -6.31
C VAL A 364 -18.86 -3.35 -6.67
N SER A 365 -18.45 -2.55 -5.69
CA SER A 365 -18.02 -1.17 -5.90
C SER A 365 -16.88 -0.78 -4.98
N VAL A 366 -16.19 0.33 -5.28
CA VAL A 366 -15.34 0.98 -4.28
C VAL A 366 -16.22 1.57 -3.17
N ALA A 367 -15.77 1.49 -1.92
CA ALA A 367 -16.56 1.89 -0.76
C ALA A 367 -17.03 3.36 -0.84
N ASP A 368 -16.16 4.27 -1.32
CA ASP A 368 -16.47 5.69 -1.52
C ASP A 368 -17.63 5.93 -2.52
N ALA A 369 -17.84 4.99 -3.44
CA ALA A 369 -18.90 5.05 -4.45
C ALA A 369 -20.20 4.38 -4.00
N PHE A 370 -20.22 3.74 -2.82
CA PHE A 370 -21.40 3.03 -2.32
C PHE A 370 -22.62 3.96 -2.19
N SER A 371 -22.42 5.19 -1.69
CA SER A 371 -23.50 6.18 -1.56
C SER A 371 -24.16 6.55 -2.89
N ALA A 372 -23.42 6.50 -4.00
CA ALA A 372 -23.97 6.75 -5.33
C ALA A 372 -24.90 5.62 -5.78
N ILE A 373 -24.50 4.36 -5.59
CA ILE A 373 -25.30 3.20 -6.00
C ILE A 373 -26.50 2.98 -5.07
N ASP A 374 -26.35 3.26 -3.77
CA ASP A 374 -27.46 3.22 -2.81
C ASP A 374 -28.51 4.30 -3.14
N ARG A 375 -28.07 5.52 -3.46
CA ARG A 375 -28.98 6.57 -3.96
C ARG A 375 -29.72 6.15 -5.22
N ALA A 376 -29.02 5.57 -6.20
CA ALA A 376 -29.63 5.04 -7.41
C ALA A 376 -30.69 3.95 -7.11
N ALA A 377 -30.40 3.06 -6.15
CA ALA A 377 -31.36 2.06 -5.71
C ALA A 377 -32.61 2.70 -5.09
N ARG A 378 -32.44 3.69 -4.20
CA ARG A 378 -33.56 4.39 -3.57
C ARG A 378 -34.43 5.12 -4.59
N ARG A 379 -33.82 5.78 -5.59
CA ARG A 379 -34.58 6.44 -6.67
C ARG A 379 -35.39 5.46 -7.52
N SER A 380 -34.84 4.29 -7.81
CA SER A 380 -35.45 3.33 -8.74
C SER A 380 -36.41 2.36 -8.08
N THR A 381 -36.20 2.03 -6.80
CA THR A 381 -36.92 0.97 -6.08
C THR A 381 -37.55 1.42 -4.77
N GLY A 382 -37.23 2.62 -4.29
CA GLY A 382 -37.65 3.11 -2.97
C GLY A 382 -36.95 2.44 -1.79
N ARG A 383 -35.96 1.57 -2.02
CA ARG A 383 -35.26 0.80 -0.99
C ARG A 383 -33.75 1.00 -1.06
N HIS A 384 -33.10 0.85 0.09
CA HIS A 384 -31.65 0.81 0.18
C HIS A 384 -31.08 -0.48 -0.42
N LEU A 385 -29.82 -0.43 -0.86
CA LEU A 385 -29.06 -1.65 -1.09
C LEU A 385 -28.62 -2.24 0.25
N HIS A 386 -28.49 -3.56 0.30
CA HIS A 386 -27.98 -4.25 1.47
C HIS A 386 -26.51 -4.52 1.29
N VAL A 387 -25.68 -4.19 2.28
CA VAL A 387 -24.23 -4.49 2.23
C VAL A 387 -23.99 -5.85 2.87
N LEU A 388 -23.36 -6.75 2.12
CA LEU A 388 -23.12 -8.13 2.54
C LEU A 388 -21.76 -8.28 3.25
N SER A 389 -21.60 -9.39 3.95
CA SER A 389 -20.33 -9.78 4.59
C SER A 389 -19.19 -9.97 3.57
N GLY A 390 -17.94 -9.68 3.96
CA GLY A 390 -16.79 -9.70 3.06
C GLY A 390 -16.49 -8.36 2.37
N SER A 391 -17.32 -7.34 2.62
CA SER A 391 -16.95 -5.95 2.35
C SER A 391 -15.75 -5.54 3.21
N ASN A 392 -14.84 -4.75 2.65
CA ASN A 392 -13.65 -4.25 3.33
C ASN A 392 -13.56 -2.72 3.21
N ILE A 393 -12.47 -2.14 3.73
CA ILE A 393 -12.33 -0.67 3.75
C ILE A 393 -12.33 -0.03 2.35
N ARG A 394 -11.90 -0.77 1.32
CA ARG A 394 -11.78 -0.23 -0.04
C ARG A 394 -12.96 -0.60 -0.94
N TYR A 395 -13.57 -1.75 -0.70
CA TYR A 395 -14.54 -2.35 -1.59
C TYR A 395 -15.76 -2.86 -0.84
N THR A 396 -16.90 -2.78 -1.49
CA THR A 396 -18.19 -3.19 -0.95
C THR A 396 -18.86 -4.13 -1.92
N ILE A 397 -19.45 -5.21 -1.41
CA ILE A 397 -20.39 -6.05 -2.15
C ILE A 397 -21.80 -5.80 -1.58
N SER A 398 -22.72 -5.47 -2.47
CA SER A 398 -24.08 -5.11 -2.12
C SER A 398 -25.11 -5.85 -2.94
N SER A 399 -26.33 -5.98 -2.42
CA SER A 399 -27.45 -6.65 -3.06
C SER A 399 -28.75 -5.87 -2.92
N ASN A 400 -29.63 -5.94 -3.92
CA ASN A 400 -30.97 -5.35 -3.88
C ASN A 400 -31.98 -6.14 -3.03
N ARG A 401 -31.56 -7.31 -2.53
CA ARG A 401 -32.36 -8.24 -1.73
C ARG A 401 -31.46 -8.98 -0.75
N LEU A 402 -32.01 -9.26 0.44
CA LEU A 402 -31.45 -10.21 1.40
C LEU A 402 -32.25 -11.51 1.39
N ASP A 403 -31.55 -12.62 1.52
CA ASP A 403 -32.13 -13.90 1.88
C ASP A 403 -32.02 -14.15 3.40
N PRO A 404 -32.83 -15.07 3.98
CA PRO A 404 -32.78 -15.36 5.41
C PRO A 404 -31.37 -15.71 5.90
N GLY A 405 -30.93 -15.07 6.98
CA GLY A 405 -29.61 -15.27 7.59
C GLY A 405 -28.49 -14.38 7.05
N GLU A 406 -28.76 -13.57 6.02
CA GLU A 406 -27.79 -12.60 5.50
C GLU A 406 -27.81 -11.30 6.34
N PRO A 407 -26.64 -10.80 6.81
CA PRO A 407 -26.60 -9.53 7.53
C PRO A 407 -26.74 -8.35 6.57
N ASP A 408 -27.36 -7.27 7.05
CA ASP A 408 -27.31 -5.97 6.38
C ASP A 408 -26.31 -5.05 7.10
N LEU A 409 -25.21 -4.73 6.41
CA LEU A 409 -24.16 -3.86 6.91
C LEU A 409 -24.23 -2.46 6.30
N ASN A 410 -25.37 -2.05 5.69
CA ASN A 410 -25.48 -0.75 5.03
C ASN A 410 -25.15 0.39 6.01
N PRO A 411 -24.06 1.15 5.77
CA PRO A 411 -23.61 2.19 6.69
C PRO A 411 -24.47 3.46 6.66
N ILE A 412 -25.25 3.66 5.59
CA ILE A 412 -26.08 4.84 5.34
C ILE A 412 -27.46 4.65 5.96
N ALA A 413 -28.10 3.49 5.75
CA ALA A 413 -29.48 3.23 6.14
C ALA A 413 -29.74 3.50 7.63
N LYS A 414 -28.80 3.13 8.52
CA LYS A 414 -28.90 3.36 9.97
C LYS A 414 -28.91 4.85 10.38
N ASN A 415 -28.43 5.73 9.51
CA ASN A 415 -28.27 7.16 9.75
C ASN A 415 -29.26 8.00 8.92
N LEU A 416 -30.22 7.34 8.27
CA LEU A 416 -31.14 7.98 7.37
C LEU A 416 -32.58 7.70 7.78
N PHE A 417 -33.33 8.76 7.96
CA PHE A 417 -34.73 8.77 8.35
C PHE A 417 -35.56 9.47 7.27
N ASP A 418 -36.87 9.30 7.35
CA ASP A 418 -37.82 9.99 6.49
C ASP A 418 -38.90 10.67 7.33
N GLU A 419 -39.81 11.40 6.68
CA GLU A 419 -40.91 12.09 7.36
C GLU A 419 -41.93 11.14 8.01
N LYS A 420 -41.99 9.88 7.57
CA LYS A 420 -42.93 8.89 8.13
C LYS A 420 -42.40 8.29 9.42
N ASN A 421 -41.09 8.24 9.58
CA ASN A 421 -40.40 7.77 10.79
C ASN A 421 -39.28 8.75 11.18
N PRO A 422 -39.63 9.95 11.66
CA PRO A 422 -38.65 10.96 12.03
C PRO A 422 -37.90 10.55 13.31
N PRO A 423 -36.63 10.98 13.48
CA PRO A 423 -35.90 10.73 14.71
C PRO A 423 -36.46 11.56 15.86
N GLN A 424 -36.32 11.05 17.09
CA GLN A 424 -36.54 11.86 18.29
C GLN A 424 -35.32 12.74 18.52
N ILE A 425 -35.52 14.06 18.56
CA ILE A 425 -34.46 15.06 18.72
C ILE A 425 -34.58 15.69 20.10
N GLN A 426 -33.52 15.59 20.90
CA GLN A 426 -33.45 16.08 22.27
C GLN A 426 -33.51 17.62 22.33
N HIS A 427 -32.80 18.30 21.44
CA HIS A 427 -32.76 19.76 21.34
C HIS A 427 -33.18 20.22 19.94
N PRO A 428 -34.49 20.34 19.66
CA PRO A 428 -34.98 20.74 18.34
C PRO A 428 -34.69 22.22 18.08
N VAL A 429 -34.03 22.49 16.95
CA VAL A 429 -33.63 23.84 16.53
C VAL A 429 -33.72 23.90 15.01
N ARG A 430 -34.70 24.65 14.50
CA ARG A 430 -34.89 24.76 13.05
C ARG A 430 -34.06 25.90 12.47
N ALA A 431 -33.27 25.60 11.44
CA ALA A 431 -32.62 26.62 10.61
C ALA A 431 -32.50 26.16 9.16
N GLU A 432 -32.97 26.97 8.20
CA GLU A 432 -32.83 26.64 6.77
C GLU A 432 -31.64 27.34 6.15
N LEU A 433 -30.96 26.66 5.22
CA LEU A 433 -29.80 27.16 4.50
C LEU A 433 -30.07 27.24 2.99
N ALA A 434 -29.35 28.12 2.30
CA ALA A 434 -29.64 28.55 0.93
C ALA A 434 -29.66 27.42 -0.13
N ASP A 435 -28.89 26.35 0.06
CA ASP A 435 -28.78 25.22 -0.89
C ASP A 435 -29.81 24.11 -0.63
N GLY A 436 -30.88 24.39 0.13
CA GLY A 436 -31.96 23.44 0.34
C GLY A 436 -31.64 22.37 1.38
N VAL A 437 -30.90 22.76 2.41
CA VAL A 437 -30.66 21.96 3.62
C VAL A 437 -31.29 22.67 4.80
N ALA A 438 -31.87 21.92 5.73
CA ALA A 438 -32.32 22.44 7.02
C ALA A 438 -31.63 21.71 8.16
N PHE A 439 -31.23 22.45 9.19
CA PHE A 439 -30.91 21.89 10.50
C PHE A 439 -32.20 21.68 11.28
N LEU A 440 -32.35 20.52 11.92
CA LEU A 440 -33.51 20.16 12.72
C LEU A 440 -33.24 20.20 14.23
N GLY A 441 -31.98 20.13 14.64
CA GLY A 441 -31.57 20.12 16.04
C GLY A 441 -30.45 19.12 16.31
N TYR A 442 -30.20 18.86 17.59
CA TYR A 442 -29.09 18.03 18.02
C TYR A 442 -29.38 17.25 19.32
N ASP A 443 -28.57 16.22 19.57
CA ASP A 443 -28.48 15.50 20.84
C ASP A 443 -27.06 15.59 21.40
N ILE A 444 -26.92 15.54 22.73
CA ILE A 444 -25.63 15.57 23.43
C ILE A 444 -25.55 14.42 24.43
N SER A 445 -24.43 13.68 24.41
CA SER A 445 -24.15 12.66 25.42
C SER A 445 -22.65 12.61 25.80
N PRO A 446 -22.28 12.74 27.10
CA PRO A 446 -23.15 13.09 28.22
C PRO A 446 -23.60 14.56 28.15
N GLN A 447 -24.74 14.90 28.75
CA GLN A 447 -25.29 16.27 28.74
C GLN A 447 -24.35 17.30 29.37
N LYS A 448 -23.53 16.87 30.34
CA LYS A 448 -22.53 17.69 31.03
C LYS A 448 -21.18 16.99 31.02
N PRO A 449 -20.37 17.17 29.97
CA PRO A 449 -19.02 16.63 29.94
C PRO A 449 -18.11 17.44 30.87
N HIS A 450 -17.14 16.74 31.46
CA HIS A 450 -16.10 17.37 32.27
C HIS A 450 -14.89 17.76 31.42
N ALA A 451 -14.10 18.72 31.90
CA ALA A 451 -12.80 19.06 31.33
C ALA A 451 -11.90 17.81 31.19
N GLY A 452 -11.21 17.69 30.05
CA GLY A 452 -10.41 16.50 29.69
C GLY A 452 -11.21 15.30 29.16
N GLY A 453 -12.54 15.30 29.34
CA GLY A 453 -13.47 14.27 28.91
C GLY A 453 -13.84 14.34 27.42
N LYS A 454 -14.78 13.49 27.01
CA LYS A 454 -15.36 13.44 25.66
C LYS A 454 -16.88 13.54 25.72
N PHE A 455 -17.47 14.13 24.70
CA PHE A 455 -18.91 14.07 24.45
C PHE A 455 -19.20 13.82 22.97
N THR A 456 -20.34 13.22 22.70
CA THR A 456 -20.87 13.03 21.36
C THR A 456 -21.92 14.08 21.09
N LEU A 457 -21.78 14.79 19.98
CA LEU A 457 -22.80 15.67 19.42
C LEU A 457 -23.40 14.98 18.19
N THR A 458 -24.70 14.73 18.24
CA THR A 458 -25.47 14.18 17.10
C THR A 458 -26.30 15.28 16.49
N LEU A 459 -26.13 15.53 15.20
CA LEU A 459 -26.77 16.57 14.42
C LEU A 459 -27.80 15.94 13.48
N TYR A 460 -28.95 16.60 13.34
CA TYR A 460 -30.01 16.18 12.43
C TYR A 460 -30.21 17.21 11.34
N TRP A 461 -30.06 16.76 10.09
CA TRP A 461 -30.18 17.58 8.90
C TRP A 461 -31.31 17.06 8.03
N LYS A 462 -32.06 17.94 7.38
CA LYS A 462 -33.08 17.59 6.39
C LYS A 462 -32.70 18.13 5.02
N CYS A 463 -32.77 17.28 4.01
CA CYS A 463 -32.63 17.68 2.63
C CYS A 463 -34.00 18.17 2.12
N LEU A 464 -34.10 19.46 1.80
CA LEU A 464 -35.32 20.08 1.26
C LEU A 464 -35.33 20.02 -0.27
N ARG A 465 -34.16 20.18 -0.91
CA ARG A 465 -33.99 20.19 -2.36
C ARG A 465 -32.67 19.49 -2.74
N PRO A 466 -32.50 19.00 -3.98
CA PRO A 466 -31.25 18.38 -4.40
C PRO A 466 -30.06 19.32 -4.19
N VAL A 467 -29.04 18.83 -3.48
CA VAL A 467 -27.82 19.57 -3.19
C VAL A 467 -26.78 19.23 -4.27
N ALA A 468 -26.18 20.25 -4.90
CA ALA A 468 -25.26 20.03 -6.02
C ALA A 468 -23.80 19.78 -5.60
N LYS A 469 -23.42 20.18 -4.39
CA LYS A 469 -22.03 20.18 -3.91
C LYS A 469 -21.89 19.33 -2.65
N ASP A 470 -20.70 18.79 -2.45
CA ASP A 470 -20.32 18.07 -1.23
C ASP A 470 -19.90 19.07 -0.14
N TRP A 471 -20.89 19.68 0.49
CA TRP A 471 -20.72 20.50 1.67
C TRP A 471 -20.27 19.67 2.88
N ARG A 472 -19.27 20.17 3.60
CA ARG A 472 -18.78 19.65 4.88
C ARG A 472 -19.54 20.30 6.03
N VAL A 473 -19.62 19.64 7.17
CA VAL A 473 -20.24 20.18 8.39
C VAL A 473 -19.16 20.83 9.24
N PHE A 474 -19.43 22.02 9.77
CA PHE A 474 -18.61 22.60 10.84
C PHE A 474 -19.36 22.58 12.17
N VAL A 475 -18.62 22.35 13.24
CA VAL A 475 -19.10 22.40 14.61
C VAL A 475 -18.11 23.22 15.43
N HIS A 476 -18.59 24.30 16.02
CA HIS A 476 -17.81 25.16 16.90
C HIS A 476 -18.49 25.29 18.24
N VAL A 477 -17.85 24.82 19.30
CA VAL A 477 -18.31 25.02 20.69
C VAL A 477 -17.44 26.10 21.30
N ASP A 478 -17.99 27.31 21.40
CA ASP A 478 -17.27 28.53 21.76
C ASP A 478 -17.56 28.93 23.21
N GLY A 479 -16.49 29.11 24.00
CA GLY A 479 -16.54 29.67 25.36
C GLY A 479 -16.55 31.20 25.39
N TYR A 480 -16.60 31.76 26.60
CA TYR A 480 -16.54 33.21 26.82
C TYR A 480 -15.21 33.77 26.26
N GLY A 481 -15.27 34.76 25.35
CA GLY A 481 -14.10 35.27 24.62
C GLY A 481 -13.92 34.74 23.18
N HIS A 482 -14.87 33.92 22.68
CA HIS A 482 -15.17 33.52 21.29
C HIS A 482 -14.05 32.95 20.36
N GLU A 483 -12.77 33.12 20.67
CA GLU A 483 -11.65 32.61 19.85
C GLU A 483 -10.62 31.79 20.63
N PHE A 484 -10.41 32.07 21.93
CA PHE A 484 -9.42 31.35 22.75
C PHE A 484 -9.91 30.00 23.31
N TYR A 485 -11.22 29.76 23.34
CA TYR A 485 -11.85 28.56 23.91
C TYR A 485 -12.81 27.92 22.89
N ARG A 486 -12.29 27.47 21.74
CA ARG A 486 -13.07 26.75 20.72
C ARG A 486 -12.74 25.26 20.69
N ILE A 487 -13.76 24.43 20.82
CA ILE A 487 -13.72 23.02 20.42
C ILE A 487 -14.23 22.94 18.98
N ASN A 488 -13.37 22.48 18.06
CA ASN A 488 -13.71 22.32 16.64
C ASN A 488 -14.08 20.86 16.35
N GLY A 489 -15.13 20.67 15.56
CA GLY A 489 -15.64 19.38 15.12
C GLY A 489 -15.95 19.36 13.63
N ASP A 490 -15.12 19.95 12.80
CA ASP A 490 -15.37 20.06 11.37
C ASP A 490 -15.08 18.73 10.66
N HIS A 491 -16.02 18.24 9.86
CA HIS A 491 -15.95 16.92 9.26
C HIS A 491 -16.86 16.76 8.04
N ASP A 492 -16.69 15.64 7.34
CA ASP A 492 -17.60 15.23 6.28
C ASP A 492 -18.81 14.50 6.87
N PRO A 493 -20.04 14.79 6.41
CA PRO A 493 -21.25 14.19 6.97
C PRO A 493 -21.18 12.66 7.01
N VAL A 494 -21.65 12.08 8.11
CA VAL A 494 -21.70 10.63 8.33
C VAL A 494 -20.31 10.00 8.21
N GLY A 495 -19.27 10.70 8.70
CA GLY A 495 -17.88 10.25 8.62
C GLY A 495 -17.35 10.11 7.18
N GLY A 496 -17.89 10.89 6.24
CA GLY A 496 -17.55 10.84 4.81
C GLY A 496 -18.29 9.78 4.00
N LEU A 497 -19.14 8.96 4.64
CA LEU A 497 -19.85 7.86 3.96
C LEU A 497 -21.06 8.32 3.16
N PHE A 498 -21.64 9.49 3.49
CA PHE A 498 -22.86 9.98 2.84
C PHE A 498 -22.81 11.49 2.58
N PRO A 499 -22.05 11.92 1.55
CA PRO A 499 -21.85 13.34 1.27
C PRO A 499 -23.15 14.01 0.81
N THR A 500 -23.25 15.32 1.06
CA THR A 500 -24.49 16.10 0.86
C THR A 500 -25.02 16.08 -0.57
N SER A 501 -24.16 15.95 -1.60
CA SER A 501 -24.65 15.80 -2.98
C SER A 501 -25.47 14.53 -3.21
N ARG A 502 -25.41 13.56 -2.30
CA ARG A 502 -26.13 12.28 -2.37
C ARG A 502 -27.46 12.30 -1.66
N TRP A 503 -27.76 13.35 -0.89
CA TRP A 503 -29.02 13.46 -0.18
C TRP A 503 -30.17 13.69 -1.16
N MET A 504 -31.31 13.06 -0.90
CA MET A 504 -32.54 13.22 -1.66
C MET A 504 -33.54 14.09 -0.89
N PRO A 505 -34.39 14.87 -1.56
CA PRO A 505 -35.44 15.62 -0.88
C PRO A 505 -36.28 14.71 0.02
N GLY A 506 -36.49 15.15 1.27
CA GLY A 506 -37.17 14.38 2.30
C GLY A 506 -36.24 13.57 3.22
N ASP A 507 -34.98 13.36 2.83
CA ASP A 507 -33.98 12.69 3.67
C ASP A 507 -33.76 13.47 4.97
N ILE A 508 -33.84 12.78 6.10
CA ILE A 508 -33.40 13.28 7.39
C ILE A 508 -32.14 12.51 7.78
N VAL A 509 -30.99 13.18 7.74
CA VAL A 509 -29.67 12.62 7.97
C VAL A 509 -29.25 12.85 9.42
N ARG A 510 -28.90 11.77 10.11
CA ARG A 510 -28.25 11.80 11.42
C ARG A 510 -26.74 11.73 11.24
N ASP A 511 -26.05 12.70 11.79
CA ASP A 511 -24.60 12.86 11.71
C ASP A 511 -24.02 12.98 13.12
N SER A 512 -22.97 12.25 13.46
CA SER A 512 -22.46 12.20 14.84
C SER A 512 -20.96 12.45 14.88
N VAL A 513 -20.53 13.35 15.77
CA VAL A 513 -19.13 13.68 16.01
C VAL A 513 -18.78 13.55 17.49
N VAL A 514 -17.62 12.93 17.77
CA VAL A 514 -17.07 12.84 19.12
C VAL A 514 -16.08 13.97 19.32
N LEU A 515 -16.35 14.84 20.29
CA LEU A 515 -15.54 16.00 20.63
C LEU A 515 -14.85 15.79 21.98
N ARG A 516 -13.62 16.28 22.08
CA ARG A 516 -12.85 16.25 23.33
C ARG A 516 -12.82 17.64 23.94
N VAL A 517 -13.13 17.72 25.24
CA VAL A 517 -12.97 18.95 26.02
C VAL A 517 -11.50 19.03 26.46
N PRO A 518 -10.75 20.10 26.12
CA PRO A 518 -9.39 20.29 26.63
C PRO A 518 -9.39 20.35 28.16
N PHE A 519 -8.34 19.84 28.81
CA PHE A 519 -8.31 19.76 30.27
C PHE A 519 -8.09 21.12 30.94
N GLU A 520 -7.62 22.10 30.16
CA GLU A 520 -7.36 23.48 30.57
C GLU A 520 -8.63 24.34 30.59
N TYR A 521 -9.75 23.82 30.08
CA TYR A 521 -11.01 24.55 30.02
C TYR A 521 -11.62 24.63 31.41
N ARG A 522 -12.03 25.84 31.81
CA ARG A 522 -12.72 26.04 33.07
C ARG A 522 -14.19 25.63 32.93
N PRO A 523 -14.82 25.19 34.03
CA PRO A 523 -16.24 24.90 34.03
C PRO A 523 -17.03 26.15 33.61
N GLY A 524 -18.07 25.96 32.79
CA GLY A 524 -18.85 27.07 32.27
C GLY A 524 -19.76 26.70 31.11
N ARG A 525 -20.54 27.69 30.67
CA ARG A 525 -21.51 27.55 29.58
C ARG A 525 -20.88 27.95 28.25
N PHE A 526 -20.91 27.02 27.29
CA PHE A 526 -20.40 27.20 25.93
C PHE A 526 -21.55 27.29 24.94
N THR A 527 -21.38 28.08 23.89
CA THR A 527 -22.37 28.19 22.80
C THR A 527 -22.00 27.24 21.66
N ILE A 528 -22.98 26.46 21.19
CA ILE A 528 -22.81 25.55 20.06
C ILE A 528 -23.23 26.26 18.78
N TYR A 529 -22.30 26.33 17.85
CA TYR A 529 -22.51 26.82 16.49
C TYR A 529 -22.31 25.70 15.48
N VAL A 530 -23.24 25.59 14.53
CA VAL A 530 -23.18 24.58 13.47
C VAL A 530 -23.46 25.22 12.11
N GLY A 531 -23.07 24.52 11.06
CA GLY A 531 -23.41 24.90 9.69
C GLY A 531 -22.63 24.07 8.69
N MET A 532 -22.62 24.54 7.44
CA MET A 532 -21.96 23.84 6.34
C MET A 532 -20.96 24.73 5.61
N TYR A 533 -19.89 24.14 5.08
CA TYR A 533 -18.83 24.87 4.39
C TYR A 533 -18.14 24.07 3.27
N ILE A 534 -17.54 24.80 2.32
CA ILE A 534 -16.65 24.30 1.27
C ILE A 534 -15.50 25.28 1.10
N GLY A 535 -14.27 24.82 1.33
CA GLY A 535 -13.09 25.70 1.35
C GLY A 535 -13.31 26.86 2.32
N PRO A 536 -13.14 28.13 1.90
CA PRO A 536 -13.38 29.28 2.78
C PRO A 536 -14.86 29.71 2.88
N ARG A 537 -15.77 29.10 2.11
CA ARG A 537 -17.16 29.55 2.00
C ARG A 537 -18.07 28.78 2.94
N ARG A 538 -18.90 29.49 3.71
CA ARG A 538 -20.00 28.92 4.50
C ARG A 538 -21.31 28.97 3.71
N MET A 539 -22.13 27.94 3.84
CA MET A 539 -23.49 27.93 3.29
C MET A 539 -24.32 28.98 4.04
N ARG A 540 -24.98 29.86 3.29
CA ARG A 540 -25.76 30.95 3.89
C ARG A 540 -26.94 30.41 4.68
N VAL A 541 -27.08 30.86 5.92
CA VAL A 541 -28.28 30.63 6.75
C VAL A 541 -29.35 31.64 6.34
N LEU A 542 -30.58 31.19 6.10
CA LEU A 542 -31.66 32.07 5.67
C LEU A 542 -32.07 33.04 6.79
N PRO A 543 -32.61 34.22 6.45
CA PRO A 543 -33.13 35.16 7.44
C PRO A 543 -34.24 34.53 8.30
N GLY A 544 -34.36 34.97 9.56
CA GLY A 544 -35.40 34.50 10.48
C GLY A 544 -35.03 33.26 11.31
N PHE A 545 -33.86 32.66 11.08
CA PHE A 545 -33.37 31.53 11.88
C PHE A 545 -32.27 31.93 12.89
N PRO A 546 -32.09 31.18 14.00
CA PRO A 546 -31.08 31.48 15.02
C PRO A 546 -29.66 31.47 14.44
N GLN A 547 -29.03 32.63 14.33
CA GLN A 547 -27.69 32.77 13.75
C GLN A 547 -26.90 33.93 14.35
N ASP A 548 -25.60 34.00 14.06
CA ASP A 548 -24.67 35.01 14.57
C ASP A 548 -24.24 36.06 13.52
N GLY A 549 -24.82 36.03 12.32
CA GLY A 549 -24.46 36.92 11.21
C GLY A 549 -23.24 36.46 10.40
N ALA A 550 -22.50 35.44 10.84
CA ALA A 550 -21.34 34.87 10.14
C ALA A 550 -21.68 33.54 9.43
N ASN A 551 -22.96 33.36 9.07
CA ASN A 551 -23.53 32.11 8.54
C ASN A 551 -23.30 30.90 9.46
N ARG A 552 -23.35 31.12 10.77
CA ARG A 552 -23.37 30.03 11.76
C ARG A 552 -24.73 29.98 12.44
N ILE A 553 -25.31 28.79 12.47
CA ILE A 553 -26.54 28.54 13.22
C ILE A 553 -26.18 28.50 14.70
N ARG A 554 -26.84 29.31 15.51
CA ARG A 554 -26.73 29.24 16.97
C ARG A 554 -27.63 28.10 17.45
N ALA A 555 -27.07 26.89 17.53
CA ALA A 555 -27.82 25.69 17.88
C ALA A 555 -28.28 25.72 19.34
N GLY A 556 -27.38 26.04 20.28
CA GLY A 556 -27.75 26.04 21.68
C GLY A 556 -26.55 26.19 22.59
N PHE A 557 -26.62 25.56 23.76
CA PHE A 557 -25.58 25.64 24.78
C PHE A 557 -25.23 24.27 25.33
N ILE A 558 -24.01 24.14 25.84
CA ILE A 558 -23.54 23.01 26.62
C ILE A 558 -22.83 23.52 27.87
N ASP A 559 -23.12 22.91 29.01
CA ASP A 559 -22.44 23.22 30.26
C ASP A 559 -21.32 22.20 30.45
N ILE A 560 -20.09 22.70 30.61
CA ILE A 560 -18.88 21.91 30.85
C ILE A 560 -18.56 22.00 32.34
N GLU A 561 -18.31 20.85 32.97
CA GLU A 561 -18.01 20.71 34.41
C GLU A 561 -16.54 20.52 34.75
#